data_AF-A0A7I7L0T5-F1
#
_entry.id   AF-A0A7I7L0T5-F1
#
_cell.length_a   1.000
_cell.length_b   1.000
_cell.length_c   1.000
_cell.angle_alpha   90.00
_cell.angle_beta   90.00
_cell.angle_gamma   90.00
#
_symmetry.space_group_name_H-M   'P 1'
#
loop_
_entity.id
_entity.type
_entity.pdbx_description
1 polymer ?
#
loop_
_entity_poly.entity_id
_entity_poly.type
_entity_poly.pdbx_seq_one_letter_code
_entity_poly.pdbx_strand_id
1 'polypeptide(L)'
;MSQIMYNYPAMMAHAADMAGYAGTLQSLGADISSEQAALQAGWQGDTGMSYQAWQAQWNQAMEQLVLSYRAMAGTHENNTTSMLARDQAEGAKWGG
;
A
#
# COMPACT_ATOMS: atom_id res chain seq x y z
N MET A 1 -17.42 -20.26 22.70
CA MET A 1 -17.13 -19.12 21.81
C MET A 1 -15.81 -18.53 22.25
N SER A 2 -14.74 -18.64 21.45
CA SER A 2 -13.48 -17.96 21.79
C SER A 2 -13.68 -16.46 21.59
N GLN A 3 -13.46 -15.68 22.63
CA GLN A 3 -13.49 -14.22 22.52
C GLN A 3 -12.39 -13.79 21.53
N ILE A 4 -12.76 -13.06 20.48
CA ILE A 4 -11.78 -12.42 19.61
C ILE A 4 -11.06 -11.37 20.46
N MET A 5 -9.78 -11.60 20.71
CA MET A 5 -8.95 -10.72 21.53
C MET A 5 -8.25 -9.74 20.58
N TYR A 6 -8.68 -8.47 20.58
CA TYR A 6 -8.10 -7.43 19.73
C TYR A 6 -6.74 -6.97 20.29
N ASN A 7 -5.67 -7.22 19.54
CA ASN A 7 -4.34 -6.72 19.87
C ASN A 7 -4.06 -5.43 19.09
N TYR A 8 -4.58 -4.32 19.59
CA TYR A 8 -4.45 -3.00 18.96
C TYR A 8 -2.99 -2.61 18.66
N PRO A 9 -2.00 -2.81 19.56
CA PRO A 9 -0.60 -2.56 19.25
C PRO A 9 -0.08 -3.35 18.04
N ALA A 10 -0.39 -4.64 17.95
CA ALA A 10 0.04 -5.46 16.82
C ALA A 10 -0.65 -5.05 15.51
N MET A 11 -1.92 -4.66 15.56
CA MET A 11 -2.65 -4.15 14.39
C MET A 11 -2.06 -2.81 13.90
N MET A 12 -1.69 -1.91 14.82
CA MET A 12 -1.00 -0.65 14.45
C MET A 12 0.39 -0.92 13.85
N ALA A 13 1.16 -1.84 14.43
CA ALA A 13 2.45 -2.26 13.88
C ALA A 13 2.28 -2.81 12.45
N HIS A 14 1.27 -3.65 12.23
CA HIS A 14 0.96 -4.17 10.90
C HIS A 14 0.58 -3.07 9.89
N ALA A 15 -0.17 -2.04 10.30
CA ALA A 15 -0.46 -0.89 9.44
C ALA A 15 0.83 -0.13 9.04
N ALA A 16 1.77 0.01 9.97
CA ALA A 16 3.07 0.62 9.71
C ALA A 16 3.92 -0.24 8.74
N ASP A 17 3.94 -1.56 8.92
CA ASP A 17 4.62 -2.48 8.00
C ASP A 17 4.05 -2.38 6.57
N MET A 18 2.72 -2.30 6.45
CA MET A 18 2.05 -2.03 5.18
C MET A 18 2.54 -0.69 4.57
N ALA A 19 2.56 0.39 5.34
CA ALA A 19 3.10 1.66 4.83
C ALA A 19 4.55 1.54 4.34
N GLY A 20 5.38 0.72 5.01
CA GLY A 20 6.72 0.36 4.56
C GLY A 20 6.75 -0.37 3.22
N TYR A 21 5.89 -1.37 3.02
CA TYR A 21 5.79 -2.11 1.76
C TYR A 21 5.40 -1.23 0.56
N ALA A 22 4.63 -0.16 0.78
CA ALA A 22 4.35 0.81 -0.28
C ALA A 22 5.65 1.48 -0.80
N GLY A 23 6.62 1.74 0.08
CA GLY A 23 7.95 2.24 -0.29
C GLY A 23 8.74 1.20 -1.10
N THR A 24 8.69 -0.08 -0.70
CA THR A 24 9.31 -1.18 -1.44
C THR A 24 8.74 -1.30 -2.86
N LEU A 25 7.41 -1.21 -3.01
CA LEU A 25 6.74 -1.23 -4.31
C LEU A 25 7.19 -0.06 -5.19
N GLN A 26 7.33 1.13 -4.60
CA GLN A 26 7.80 2.31 -5.33
C GLN A 26 9.25 2.14 -5.82
N SER A 27 10.15 1.64 -4.97
CA SER A 27 11.54 1.39 -5.34
C SER A 27 11.65 0.36 -6.46
N LEU A 28 10.97 -0.78 -6.30
CA LEU A 28 10.95 -1.84 -7.32
C LEU A 28 10.41 -1.31 -8.65
N GLY A 29 9.37 -0.47 -8.60
CA GLY A 29 8.80 0.17 -9.78
C GLY A 29 9.79 1.07 -10.52
N ALA A 30 10.61 1.80 -9.77
CA ALA A 30 11.66 2.66 -10.32
C ALA A 30 12.80 1.84 -10.93
N ASP A 31 13.22 0.76 -10.28
CA ASP A 31 14.27 -0.14 -10.79
C ASP A 31 13.87 -0.75 -12.13
N ILE A 32 12.64 -1.27 -12.24
CA ILE A 32 12.10 -1.79 -13.50
C ILE A 32 12.07 -0.70 -14.58
N SER A 33 11.63 0.52 -14.24
CA SER A 33 11.63 1.64 -15.19
C SER A 33 13.03 1.94 -15.72
N SER A 34 14.04 1.93 -14.84
CA SER A 34 15.44 2.14 -15.20
C SER A 34 15.99 1.03 -16.11
N GLU A 35 15.70 -0.23 -15.80
CA GLU A 35 16.13 -1.37 -16.61
C GLU A 35 15.52 -1.33 -18.02
N GLN A 36 14.22 -1.04 -18.13
CA GLN A 36 13.55 -0.97 -19.43
C GLN A 36 14.04 0.24 -20.25
N ALA A 37 14.38 1.36 -19.59
CA ALA A 37 14.99 2.51 -20.26
C ALA A 37 16.33 2.17 -20.90
N ALA A 38 17.17 1.37 -20.23
CA ALA A 38 18.45 0.91 -20.78
C ALA A 38 18.25 0.02 -22.01
N LEU A 39 17.12 -0.70 -22.08
CA LEU A 39 16.78 -1.61 -23.17
C LEU A 39 15.93 -0.94 -24.28
N GLN A 40 15.68 0.37 -24.23
CA GLN A 40 14.77 1.06 -25.16
C GLN A 40 15.10 0.84 -26.65
N ALA A 41 16.38 0.65 -27.00
CA ALA A 41 16.80 0.41 -28.38
C ALA A 41 16.30 -0.93 -28.95
N GLY A 42 15.95 -1.88 -28.08
CA GLY A 42 15.37 -3.18 -28.44
C GLY A 42 13.85 -3.15 -28.66
N TRP A 43 13.19 -2.02 -28.36
CA TRP A 43 11.75 -1.87 -28.54
C TRP A 43 11.43 -1.62 -30.03
N GLN A 44 11.30 -2.70 -30.79
CA GLN A 44 10.86 -2.65 -32.20
C GLN A 44 9.34 -2.82 -32.27
N GLY A 45 8.68 -1.88 -32.94
CA GLY A 45 7.26 -1.54 -32.79
C GLY A 45 6.20 -2.49 -33.35
N ASP A 46 6.53 -3.74 -33.70
CA ASP A 46 5.56 -4.66 -34.33
C ASP A 46 4.61 -5.36 -33.33
N THR A 47 4.89 -5.29 -32.02
CA THR A 47 4.10 -5.93 -30.95
C THR A 47 3.06 -5.01 -30.29
N GLY A 48 2.94 -3.75 -30.74
CA GLY A 48 1.80 -2.88 -30.42
C GLY A 48 2.03 -1.79 -29.36
N MET A 49 3.18 -1.73 -28.69
CA MET A 49 3.49 -0.66 -27.72
C MET A 49 4.92 -0.13 -27.90
N SER A 50 5.07 1.18 -28.08
CA SER A 50 6.39 1.83 -28.07
C SER A 50 6.91 1.99 -26.64
N TYR A 51 8.23 2.14 -26.50
CA TYR A 51 8.86 2.39 -25.19
C TYR A 51 8.25 3.62 -24.50
N GLN A 52 8.00 4.70 -25.26
CA GLN A 52 7.42 5.93 -24.72
C GLN A 52 5.99 5.71 -24.22
N ALA A 53 5.18 4.95 -24.96
CA ALA A 53 3.82 4.61 -24.54
C ALA A 53 3.83 3.73 -23.28
N TRP A 54 4.72 2.75 -23.23
CA TRP A 54 4.91 1.91 -22.05
C TRP A 54 5.37 2.71 -20.83
N GLN A 55 6.36 3.59 -20.98
CA GLN A 55 6.90 4.38 -19.89
C GLN A 55 5.81 5.25 -19.25
N ALA A 56 4.98 5.90 -20.08
CA ALA A 56 3.86 6.70 -19.59
C ALA A 56 2.83 5.84 -18.84
N GLN A 57 2.45 4.70 -19.40
CA GLN A 57 1.51 3.77 -18.77
C GLN A 57 2.07 3.18 -17.47
N TRP A 58 3.33 2.81 -17.44
CA TRP A 58 4.03 2.26 -16.28
C TRP A 58 4.02 3.25 -15.12
N ASN A 59 4.42 4.50 -15.38
CA ASN A 59 4.44 5.55 -14.36
C ASN A 59 3.05 5.76 -13.75
N GLN A 60 2.01 5.83 -14.60
CA GLN A 60 0.64 5.97 -14.13
C GLN A 60 0.20 4.76 -13.31
N ALA A 61 0.45 3.54 -13.78
CA ALA A 61 0.05 2.33 -13.08
C ALA A 61 0.77 2.18 -11.73
N MET A 62 2.06 2.50 -11.69
CA MET A 62 2.87 2.42 -10.48
C MET A 62 2.45 3.45 -9.44
N GLU A 63 2.13 4.68 -9.86
CA GLU A 63 1.57 5.71 -8.99
C GLU A 63 0.24 5.24 -8.38
N GLN A 64 -0.69 4.74 -9.21
CA GLN A 64 -1.99 4.26 -8.74
C GLN A 64 -1.86 3.06 -7.81
N LEU A 65 -0.92 2.15 -8.06
CA LEU A 65 -0.64 1.01 -7.19
C LEU A 65 -0.15 1.46 -5.81
N VAL A 66 0.84 2.36 -5.75
CA VAL A 66 1.35 2.88 -4.47
C VAL A 66 0.27 3.63 -3.70
N LEU A 67 -0.50 4.48 -4.39
CA LEU A 67 -1.61 5.22 -3.78
C LEU A 67 -2.67 4.28 -3.20
N SER A 68 -3.07 3.26 -3.96
CA SER A 68 -4.04 2.26 -3.53
C SER A 68 -3.53 1.49 -2.31
N TYR A 69 -2.26 1.10 -2.30
CA TYR A 69 -1.66 0.39 -1.18
C TYR A 69 -1.60 1.26 0.08
N ARG A 70 -1.21 2.54 -0.04
CA ARG A 70 -1.22 3.50 1.07
C ARG A 70 -2.64 3.74 1.60
N ALA A 71 -3.63 3.81 0.73
CA ALA A 71 -5.03 3.95 1.14
C ALA A 71 -5.53 2.73 1.93
N MET A 72 -5.12 1.51 1.54
CA MET A 72 -5.40 0.30 2.31
C MET A 72 -4.74 0.33 3.69
N ALA A 73 -3.47 0.70 3.78
CA ALA A 73 -2.75 0.84 5.05
C ALA A 73 -3.43 1.86 5.97
N GLY A 74 -3.78 3.05 5.45
CA GLY A 74 -4.51 4.07 6.20
C GLY A 74 -5.90 3.63 6.63
N THR A 75 -6.60 2.84 5.81
CA THR A 75 -7.90 2.26 6.21
C THR A 75 -7.74 1.28 7.37
N HIS A 76 -6.69 0.45 7.34
CA HIS A 76 -6.38 -0.49 8.42
C HIS A 76 -6.04 0.24 9.73
N GLU A 77 -5.22 1.29 9.66
CA GLU A 77 -4.89 2.15 10.80
C GLU A 77 -6.11 2.85 11.39
N ASN A 78 -6.94 3.46 10.53
CA ASN A 78 -8.16 4.15 10.93
C ASN A 78 -9.17 3.20 11.59
N ASN A 79 -9.32 2.00 11.05
CA ASN A 79 -10.17 0.96 11.63
C ASN A 79 -9.68 0.58 13.04
N THR A 80 -8.38 0.32 13.17
CA THR A 80 -7.74 -0.05 14.44
C THR A 80 -7.96 1.04 15.50
N THR A 81 -7.71 2.30 15.15
CA THR A 81 -7.88 3.44 16.06
C THR A 81 -9.35 3.65 16.44
N SER A 82 -10.27 3.51 15.48
CA SER A 82 -11.71 3.62 15.72
C SER A 82 -12.23 2.53 16.66
N MET A 83 -11.72 1.30 16.52
CA MET A 83 -12.09 0.18 17.39
C MET A 83 -11.53 0.38 18.81
N LEU A 84 -10.27 0.78 18.95
CA LEU A 84 -9.68 1.10 20.26
C LEU A 84 -10.49 2.18 20.99
N ALA A 85 -10.88 3.26 20.29
CA ALA A 85 -11.68 4.32 20.87
C ALA A 85 -13.06 3.83 21.34
N ARG A 86 -13.70 2.93 20.58
CA ARG A 86 -14.97 2.31 20.98
C ARG A 86 -14.80 1.45 22.22
N ASP A 87 -13.77 0.61 22.28
CA ASP A 87 -13.51 -0.25 23.45
C ASP A 87 -13.23 0.56 24.71
N GLN A 88 -12.50 1.66 24.59
CA GLN A 88 -12.29 2.60 25.71
C GLN A 88 -13.60 3.22 26.19
N ALA A 89 -14.48 3.62 25.26
CA ALA A 89 -15.79 4.17 25.58
C ALA A 89 -16.72 3.13 26.24
N GLU A 90 -16.71 1.87 25.79
CA GLU A 90 -17.46 0.79 26.44
C GLU A 90 -16.93 0.48 27.85
N GLY A 91 -15.61 0.46 28.04
CA GLY A 91 -15.00 0.28 29.36
C GLY A 91 -15.37 1.38 30.34
N ALA A 92 -15.43 2.64 29.87
CA ALA A 92 -15.79 3.79 30.69
C ALA A 92 -17.23 3.74 31.24
N LYS A 93 -18.15 3.04 30.55
CA LYS A 93 -19.56 2.90 31.01
C LYS A 93 -19.69 2.13 32.32
N TRP A 94 -18.71 1.29 32.67
CA TRP A 94 -18.75 0.42 33.85
C TRP A 94 -17.84 0.91 35.00
N GLY A 95 -17.10 1.99 34.80
CA GLY A 95 -16.18 2.58 35.78
C GLY A 95 -16.72 3.84 36.48
N GLY A 96 -18.01 4.16 36.30
CA GLY A 96 -18.73 5.24 36.98
C GLY A 96 -19.54 4.76 38.17
#